data_AF-A0A4S9WZQ6-F1
#
_entry.id   AF-A0A4S9WZQ6-F1
#
_cell.length_a   1.000
_cell.length_b   1.000
_cell.length_c   1.000
_cell.angle_alpha   90.00
_cell.angle_beta   90.00
_cell.angle_gamma   90.00
#
_symmetry.space_group_name_H-M   'P 1'
#
loop_
_entity.id
_entity.type
_entity.pdbx_description
1 polymer ?
#
loop_
_entity_poly.entity_id
_entity_poly.type
_entity_poly.pdbx_seq_one_letter_code
_entity_poly.pdbx_strand_id
1 'polypeptide(L)'
;MRFHTSALAVLVALTTFTYAAPDQPSALEIAQASYSKCTLGCLAKLIPQSPCTLTDVECLCTNVPLNSNLTVCVLESCTTYEGLMTKNVSSKMCGAPVRNQTLKPLLVGVIGGGLALLVFILRMCAGLPVGGRPLGWDDYTICIAVALGTPPTVFSVLLSKNGLGKDMWTLPLPNIENVLFVRDGQLSHLETNSDMLQYYYLGEIFYFASLTATKISILAFFLRVFPQQQFRKIIYGVIGICVAYGLSFVLATTFQCNPVPYSWKQLDSTYQGSCNNIHLQGWMSAIFNIIIDLIILILPLKELYDLQTSLKKKLMVMVMFSLGIL
;
A
#
# COMPACT_ATOMS: atom_id res chain seq x y z
N MET A 1 -62.43 55.95 -54.79
CA MET A 1 -61.92 56.99 -53.86
C MET A 1 -60.97 56.29 -52.89
N ARG A 2 -59.65 56.34 -53.16
CA ARG A 2 -58.63 57.18 -52.47
C ARG A 2 -58.45 56.79 -50.98
N PHE A 3 -57.36 56.08 -50.65
CA PHE A 3 -56.15 56.53 -49.89
C PHE A 3 -56.45 56.81 -48.40
N HIS A 4 -55.71 56.40 -47.37
CA HIS A 4 -54.30 56.04 -47.20
C HIS A 4 -54.09 55.25 -45.88
N THR A 5 -53.01 54.46 -45.87
CA THR A 5 -52.18 53.92 -44.77
C THR A 5 -51.93 54.82 -43.55
N SER A 6 -51.83 54.22 -42.34
CA SER A 6 -50.89 54.50 -41.21
C SER A 6 -51.32 53.62 -40.01
N ALA A 7 -50.61 52.58 -39.59
CA ALA A 7 -49.33 52.53 -38.88
C ALA A 7 -49.55 52.13 -37.41
N LEU A 8 -48.92 51.00 -37.05
CA LEU A 8 -48.44 50.60 -35.72
C LEU A 8 -49.11 51.21 -34.48
N ALA A 9 -49.75 50.37 -33.68
CA ALA A 9 -49.19 49.89 -32.40
C ALA A 9 -50.30 49.30 -31.52
N VAL A 10 -49.91 48.27 -30.75
CA VAL A 10 -50.59 47.77 -29.56
C VAL A 10 -51.84 46.91 -29.80
N LEU A 11 -51.63 45.70 -30.29
CA LEU A 11 -52.54 44.57 -30.07
C LEU A 11 -51.67 43.38 -29.70
N VAL A 12 -51.72 42.99 -28.42
CA VAL A 12 -51.78 41.62 -27.87
C VAL A 12 -51.41 41.76 -26.38
N ALA A 13 -52.42 42.05 -25.57
CA ALA A 13 -52.42 41.69 -24.16
C ALA A 13 -53.32 40.45 -24.02
N LEU A 14 -52.88 39.49 -23.21
CA LEU A 14 -53.60 38.29 -22.75
C LEU A 14 -53.58 37.05 -23.67
N THR A 15 -52.47 36.32 -23.67
CA THR A 15 -52.52 34.86 -23.49
C THR A 15 -51.33 34.41 -22.64
N THR A 16 -51.65 33.81 -21.50
CA THR A 16 -50.76 33.12 -20.58
C THR A 16 -50.03 31.96 -21.25
N PHE A 17 -48.71 32.04 -21.31
CA PHE A 17 -47.82 30.88 -21.29
C PHE A 17 -46.67 31.20 -20.33
N THR A 18 -46.86 30.88 -19.05
CA THR A 18 -45.74 30.67 -18.14
C THR A 18 -45.01 29.43 -18.64
N TYR A 19 -43.93 29.63 -19.39
CA TYR A 19 -42.93 28.57 -19.56
C TYR A 19 -42.35 28.32 -18.17
N ALA A 20 -42.74 27.21 -17.55
CA ALA A 20 -41.99 26.64 -16.44
C ALA A 20 -40.59 26.32 -16.97
N ALA A 21 -39.56 26.97 -16.41
CA ALA A 21 -38.19 26.55 -16.60
C ALA A 21 -38.07 25.09 -16.13
N PRO A 22 -37.30 24.23 -16.81
CA PRO A 22 -37.07 22.88 -16.33
C PRO A 22 -36.46 22.95 -14.93
N ASP A 23 -37.05 22.23 -13.96
CA ASP A 23 -36.56 22.12 -12.60
C ASP A 23 -35.07 21.77 -12.63
N GLN A 24 -34.25 22.75 -12.25
CA GLN A 24 -32.82 22.56 -12.08
C GLN A 24 -32.69 21.76 -10.77
N PRO A 25 -32.12 20.54 -10.78
CA PRO A 25 -32.04 19.74 -9.57
C PRO A 25 -31.29 20.56 -8.52
N SER A 26 -31.83 20.58 -7.32
CA SER A 26 -31.25 21.34 -6.21
C SER A 26 -29.79 20.90 -6.00
N ALA A 27 -28.91 21.81 -5.57
CA ALA A 27 -27.52 21.46 -5.25
C ALA A 27 -27.41 20.27 -4.27
N LEU A 28 -28.46 20.08 -3.46
CA LEU A 28 -28.63 18.95 -2.56
C LEU A 28 -28.86 17.63 -3.30
N GLU A 29 -29.63 17.60 -4.39
CA GLU A 29 -29.86 16.38 -5.20
C GLU A 29 -28.60 15.94 -5.95
N ILE A 30 -27.79 16.88 -6.43
CA ILE A 30 -26.49 16.57 -7.07
C ILE A 30 -25.49 16.02 -6.04
N ALA A 31 -25.45 16.60 -4.83
CA ALA A 31 -24.61 16.12 -3.74
C ALA A 31 -25.08 14.76 -3.19
N GLN A 32 -26.39 14.54 -3.09
CA GLN A 32 -27.00 13.27 -2.65
C GLN A 32 -26.83 12.15 -3.67
N ALA A 33 -26.81 12.47 -4.97
CA ALA A 33 -26.50 11.50 -6.01
C ALA A 33 -25.01 11.09 -6.03
N SER A 34 -24.13 11.94 -5.47
CA SER A 34 -22.68 11.77 -5.58
C SER A 34 -22.04 11.19 -4.31
N TYR A 35 -22.55 11.50 -3.11
CA TYR A 35 -21.96 11.10 -1.83
C TYR A 35 -22.86 10.16 -1.02
N SER A 36 -22.22 9.31 -0.19
CA SER A 36 -22.95 8.44 0.76
C SER A 36 -23.67 9.25 1.84
N LYS A 37 -24.70 8.66 2.46
CA LYS A 37 -25.41 9.27 3.59
C LYS A 37 -24.47 9.61 4.75
N CYS A 38 -23.49 8.75 5.05
CA CYS A 38 -22.51 9.00 6.10
C CYS A 38 -21.65 10.22 5.77
N THR A 39 -21.12 10.29 4.55
CA THR A 39 -20.30 11.41 4.08
C THR A 39 -21.06 12.73 4.11
N LEU A 40 -22.34 12.72 3.69
CA LEU A 40 -23.20 13.90 3.75
C LEU A 40 -23.38 14.37 5.21
N GLY A 41 -23.45 13.45 6.17
CA GLY A 41 -23.47 13.78 7.59
C GLY A 41 -22.20 14.51 8.06
N CYS A 42 -21.02 14.10 7.59
CA CYS A 42 -19.76 14.79 7.87
C CYS A 42 -19.70 16.17 7.19
N LEU A 43 -20.10 16.25 5.91
CA LEU A 43 -20.14 17.52 5.16
C LEU A 43 -21.11 18.52 5.79
N ALA A 44 -22.29 18.07 6.23
CA ALA A 44 -23.28 18.93 6.90
C ALA A 44 -22.77 19.52 8.22
N LYS A 45 -21.87 18.82 8.93
CA LYS A 45 -21.23 19.34 10.15
C LYS A 45 -20.13 20.36 9.85
N LEU A 46 -19.35 20.15 8.79
CA LEU A 46 -18.11 20.88 8.54
C LEU A 46 -18.28 22.09 7.60
N ILE A 47 -19.19 22.01 6.64
CA ILE A 47 -19.41 23.10 5.67
C ILE A 47 -19.86 24.39 6.36
N PRO A 48 -20.82 24.39 7.32
CA PRO A 48 -21.21 25.61 8.04
C PRO A 48 -20.10 26.24 8.88
N GLN A 49 -19.05 25.46 9.21
CA GLN A 49 -17.86 25.93 9.94
C GLN A 49 -16.77 26.45 8.99
N SER A 50 -16.98 26.32 7.69
CA SER A 50 -16.03 26.69 6.64
C SER A 50 -16.55 27.89 5.85
N PRO A 51 -15.68 28.63 5.14
CA PRO A 51 -16.10 29.69 4.22
C PRO A 51 -16.72 29.15 2.91
N CYS A 52 -16.73 27.83 2.71
CA CYS A 52 -17.15 27.22 1.45
C CYS A 52 -18.66 26.94 1.43
N THR A 53 -19.25 26.98 0.23
CA THR A 53 -20.62 26.49 0.00
C THR A 53 -20.59 25.13 -0.72
N LEU A 54 -21.68 24.36 -0.64
CA LEU A 54 -21.80 23.05 -1.31
C LEU A 54 -21.63 23.12 -2.83
N THR A 55 -21.89 24.27 -3.43
CA THR A 55 -21.77 24.52 -4.88
C THR A 55 -20.42 25.08 -5.29
N ASP A 56 -19.63 25.58 -4.34
CA ASP A 56 -18.32 26.19 -4.61
C ASP A 56 -17.24 25.11 -4.63
N VAL A 57 -17.14 24.42 -5.78
CA VAL A 57 -16.19 23.34 -6.01
C VAL A 57 -14.75 23.82 -5.82
N GLU A 58 -14.41 25.05 -6.21
CA GLU A 58 -13.06 25.58 -6.07
C GLU A 58 -12.68 25.73 -4.59
N CYS A 59 -13.56 26.30 -3.77
CA CYS A 59 -13.33 26.39 -2.32
C CYS A 59 -13.23 25.01 -1.67
N LEU A 60 -14.14 24.07 -2.02
CA LEU A 60 -14.11 22.70 -1.48
C LEU A 60 -12.78 21.99 -1.80
N CYS A 61 -12.24 22.19 -3.00
CA CYS A 61 -11.00 21.54 -3.44
C CYS A 61 -9.73 22.18 -2.83
N THR A 62 -9.75 23.49 -2.56
CA THR A 62 -8.56 24.24 -2.12
C THR A 62 -8.48 24.43 -0.60
N ASN A 63 -9.60 24.30 0.12
CA ASN A 63 -9.64 24.55 1.56
C ASN A 63 -9.02 23.40 2.37
N VAL A 64 -7.77 23.61 2.81
CA VAL A 64 -6.99 22.64 3.58
C VAL A 64 -7.66 22.21 4.90
N PRO A 65 -8.10 23.11 5.80
CA PRO A 65 -8.68 22.69 7.08
C PRO A 65 -10.02 21.96 6.92
N LEU A 66 -10.84 22.34 5.93
CA LEU A 66 -12.05 21.58 5.60
C LEU A 66 -11.70 20.16 5.15
N ASN A 67 -10.75 20.02 4.24
CA ASN A 67 -10.34 18.72 3.70
C ASN A 67 -9.69 17.81 4.75
N SER A 68 -8.89 18.36 5.68
CA SER A 68 -8.32 17.57 6.78
C SER A 68 -9.38 17.09 7.75
N ASN A 69 -10.28 17.98 8.17
CA ASN A 69 -11.33 17.63 9.15
C ASN A 69 -12.37 16.69 8.55
N LEU A 70 -12.69 16.85 7.26
CA LEU A 70 -13.55 15.95 6.53
C LEU A 70 -12.94 14.55 6.44
N THR A 71 -11.64 14.47 6.16
CA THR A 71 -10.92 13.19 6.14
C THR A 71 -10.99 12.50 7.50
N VAL A 72 -10.77 13.23 8.60
CA VAL A 72 -10.88 12.67 9.96
C VAL A 72 -12.30 12.19 10.24
N CYS A 73 -13.32 13.01 9.99
CA CYS A 73 -14.73 12.64 10.23
C CYS A 73 -15.13 11.39 9.45
N VAL A 74 -14.76 11.30 8.17
CA VAL A 74 -15.10 10.15 7.32
C VAL A 74 -14.37 8.88 7.77
N LEU A 75 -13.10 8.98 8.18
CA LEU A 75 -12.34 7.82 8.67
C LEU A 75 -12.82 7.32 10.04
N GLU A 76 -13.39 8.18 10.87
CA GLU A 76 -13.90 7.82 12.19
C GLU A 76 -15.38 7.37 12.18
N SER A 77 -16.19 7.96 11.30
CA SER A 77 -17.65 7.78 11.32
C SER A 77 -18.20 6.91 10.19
N CYS A 78 -17.45 6.73 9.10
CA CYS A 78 -17.93 6.02 7.91
C CYS A 78 -17.12 4.74 7.63
N THR A 79 -17.68 3.87 6.80
CA THR A 79 -16.98 2.66 6.37
C THR A 79 -15.83 3.00 5.43
N THR A 80 -14.82 2.11 5.34
CA THR A 80 -13.70 2.27 4.38
C THR A 80 -14.20 2.38 2.94
N TYR A 81 -15.26 1.65 2.60
CA TYR A 81 -15.95 1.74 1.31
C TYR A 81 -16.49 3.15 1.04
N GLU A 82 -17.25 3.73 1.97
CA GLU A 82 -17.81 5.08 1.84
C GLU A 82 -16.71 6.14 1.79
N GLY A 83 -15.62 5.95 2.53
CA GLY A 83 -14.45 6.83 2.47
C GLY A 83 -13.77 6.81 1.10
N LEU A 84 -13.64 5.64 0.48
CA LEU A 84 -13.10 5.50 -0.87
C LEU A 84 -14.03 6.07 -1.94
N MET A 85 -15.35 5.87 -1.81
CA MET A 85 -16.35 6.50 -2.66
C MET A 85 -16.25 8.04 -2.57
N THR A 86 -16.18 8.56 -1.34
CA THR A 86 -15.97 10.00 -1.08
C THR A 86 -14.70 10.51 -1.75
N LYS A 87 -13.61 9.74 -1.66
CA LYS A 87 -12.33 10.11 -2.29
C LYS A 87 -12.43 10.09 -3.81
N ASN A 88 -13.10 9.10 -4.40
CA ASN A 88 -13.30 9.00 -5.85
C ASN A 88 -14.07 10.20 -6.39
N VAL A 89 -15.20 10.51 -5.76
CA VAL A 89 -16.09 11.60 -6.14
C VAL A 89 -15.39 12.95 -5.98
N SER A 90 -14.83 13.22 -4.80
CA SER A 90 -14.11 14.47 -4.55
C SER A 90 -12.91 14.65 -5.49
N SER A 91 -12.15 13.59 -5.76
CA SER A 91 -10.97 13.66 -6.64
C SER A 91 -11.36 13.88 -8.10
N LYS A 92 -12.48 13.32 -8.57
CA LYS A 92 -13.05 13.61 -9.89
C LYS A 92 -13.58 15.04 -9.98
N MET A 93 -14.32 15.51 -8.97
CA MET A 93 -14.83 16.89 -8.91
C MET A 93 -13.71 17.92 -8.95
N CYS A 94 -12.61 17.67 -8.23
CA CYS A 94 -11.45 18.56 -8.19
C CYS A 94 -10.49 18.41 -9.37
N GLY A 95 -10.79 17.57 -10.36
CA GLY A 95 -9.91 17.35 -11.52
C GLY A 95 -8.54 16.79 -11.15
N ALA A 96 -8.44 16.01 -10.07
CA ALA A 96 -7.16 15.44 -9.63
C ALA A 96 -6.59 14.48 -10.68
N PRO A 97 -5.27 14.54 -10.99
CA PRO A 97 -4.68 13.68 -11.99
C PRO A 97 -4.68 12.21 -11.53
N VAL A 98 -5.13 11.32 -12.40
CA VAL A 98 -5.07 9.87 -12.15
C VAL A 98 -3.63 9.39 -12.32
N ARG A 99 -3.03 8.89 -11.25
CA ARG A 99 -1.65 8.39 -11.26
C ARG A 99 -1.66 6.88 -11.49
N ASN A 100 -0.83 6.43 -12.43
CA ASN A 100 -0.60 5.02 -12.70
C ASN A 100 0.90 4.75 -12.70
N GLN A 101 1.38 4.11 -11.63
CA GLN A 101 2.77 3.73 -11.44
C GLN A 101 2.96 2.21 -11.37
N THR A 102 2.00 1.44 -11.88
CA THR A 102 1.96 -0.04 -11.84
C THR A 102 3.25 -0.72 -12.30
N LEU A 103 3.95 -0.11 -13.27
CA LEU A 103 5.20 -0.65 -13.82
C LEU A 103 6.36 -0.61 -12.81
N LYS A 104 6.42 0.40 -11.93
CA LYS A 104 7.52 0.55 -10.97
C LYS A 104 7.60 -0.61 -9.96
N PRO A 105 6.55 -0.94 -9.17
CA PRO A 105 6.63 -2.04 -8.22
C PRO A 105 6.81 -3.38 -8.92
N LEU A 106 6.24 -3.55 -10.13
CA LEU A 106 6.42 -4.75 -10.93
C LEU A 106 7.88 -4.96 -11.34
N LEU A 107 8.52 -3.94 -11.92
CA LEU A 107 9.92 -4.02 -12.35
C LEU A 107 10.86 -4.27 -11.16
N VAL A 108 10.66 -3.56 -10.05
CA VAL A 108 11.46 -3.74 -8.83
C VAL A 108 11.32 -5.17 -8.30
N GLY A 109 10.10 -5.69 -8.22
CA GLY A 109 9.84 -7.05 -7.74
C GLY A 109 10.43 -8.13 -8.64
N VAL A 110 10.22 -8.05 -9.96
CA VAL A 110 10.66 -9.06 -10.92
C VAL A 110 12.18 -9.02 -11.13
N ILE A 111 12.76 -7.84 -11.38
CA ILE A 111 14.21 -7.71 -11.60
C ILE A 111 14.97 -8.01 -10.30
N GLY A 112 14.53 -7.44 -9.18
CA GLY A 112 15.14 -7.68 -7.87
C GLY A 112 15.04 -9.15 -7.45
N GLY A 113 13.87 -9.76 -7.61
CA GLY A 113 13.66 -11.18 -7.33
C GLY A 113 14.50 -12.10 -8.23
N GLY A 114 14.58 -11.79 -9.53
CA GLY A 114 15.41 -12.53 -10.48
C GLY A 114 16.90 -12.44 -10.16
N LEU A 115 17.40 -11.24 -9.84
CA LEU A 115 18.78 -11.04 -9.42
C LEU A 115 19.09 -11.77 -8.11
N ALA A 116 18.19 -11.70 -7.12
CA ALA A 116 18.34 -12.40 -5.85
C ALA A 116 18.41 -13.92 -6.03
N LEU A 117 17.53 -14.49 -6.88
CA LEU A 117 17.56 -15.92 -7.22
C LEU A 117 18.85 -16.31 -7.94
N LEU A 118 19.32 -15.50 -8.90
CA LEU A 118 20.59 -15.74 -9.58
C LEU A 118 21.76 -15.77 -8.60
N VAL A 119 21.85 -14.77 -7.71
CA VAL A 119 22.90 -14.69 -6.69
C VAL A 119 22.82 -15.87 -5.73
N PHE A 120 21.61 -16.28 -5.33
CA PHE A 120 21.39 -17.46 -4.49
C PHE A 120 21.86 -18.75 -5.18
N ILE A 121 21.51 -18.96 -6.44
CA ILE A 121 21.95 -20.14 -7.22
C ILE A 121 23.47 -20.16 -7.34
N LEU A 122 24.09 -19.03 -7.71
CA LEU A 122 25.54 -18.92 -7.78
C LEU A 122 26.19 -19.23 -6.43
N ARG A 123 25.61 -18.75 -5.32
CA ARG A 123 26.08 -19.04 -3.96
C ARG A 123 25.99 -20.53 -3.63
N MET A 124 24.89 -21.19 -3.97
CA MET A 124 24.71 -22.64 -3.72
C MET A 124 25.64 -23.48 -4.59
N CYS A 125 25.78 -23.13 -5.88
CA CYS A 125 26.69 -23.81 -6.80
C CYS A 125 28.16 -23.70 -6.36
N ALA A 126 28.59 -22.53 -5.87
CA ALA A 126 29.93 -22.34 -5.32
C ALA A 126 30.20 -23.17 -4.05
N GLY A 127 29.14 -23.61 -3.35
CA GLY A 127 29.22 -24.46 -2.17
C GLY A 127 29.16 -25.96 -2.45
N LEU A 128 28.92 -26.40 -3.69
CA LEU A 128 28.74 -27.81 -4.01
C LEU A 128 30.02 -28.64 -3.76
N PRO A 129 29.89 -29.91 -3.33
CA PRO A 129 30.98 -30.74 -2.82
C PRO A 129 32.03 -31.17 -3.85
N VAL A 130 31.88 -30.83 -5.14
CA VAL A 130 32.87 -31.07 -6.20
C VAL A 130 33.97 -29.99 -6.15
N GLY A 131 34.46 -29.66 -4.94
CA GLY A 131 35.46 -28.61 -4.67
C GLY A 131 35.07 -27.55 -3.63
N GLY A 132 33.86 -27.62 -3.06
CA GLY A 132 33.31 -26.62 -2.12
C GLY A 132 33.47 -26.91 -0.62
N ARG A 133 32.88 -26.02 0.19
CA ARG A 133 32.80 -26.12 1.67
C ARG A 133 31.60 -26.96 2.11
N PRO A 134 31.59 -27.61 3.30
CA PRO A 134 30.40 -28.28 3.81
C PRO A 134 29.24 -27.28 4.01
N LEU A 135 28.00 -27.74 3.89
CA LEU A 135 26.82 -26.90 4.17
C LEU A 135 26.79 -26.49 5.65
N GLY A 136 26.60 -25.20 5.90
CA GLY A 136 26.49 -24.65 7.25
C GLY A 136 25.09 -24.13 7.56
N TRP A 137 24.89 -23.69 8.80
CA TRP A 137 23.66 -23.02 9.23
C TRP A 137 23.34 -21.77 8.42
N ASP A 138 24.36 -21.08 7.87
CA ASP A 138 24.17 -19.94 6.99
C ASP A 138 23.53 -20.33 5.64
N ASP A 139 23.82 -21.54 5.15
CA ASP A 139 23.27 -22.08 3.90
C ASP A 139 21.80 -22.52 4.08
N TYR A 140 21.46 -23.14 5.21
CA TYR A 140 20.06 -23.50 5.51
C TYR A 140 19.17 -22.26 5.74
N THR A 141 19.69 -21.28 6.49
CA THR A 141 18.92 -20.07 6.82
C THR A 141 18.68 -19.19 5.59
N ILE A 142 19.62 -19.13 4.63
CA ILE A 142 19.39 -18.43 3.36
C ILE A 142 18.35 -19.14 2.49
N CYS A 143 18.32 -20.49 2.46
CA CYS A 143 17.27 -21.24 1.76
C CYS A 143 15.89 -20.90 2.31
N ILE A 144 15.76 -20.83 3.65
CA ILE A 144 14.51 -20.42 4.30
C ILE A 144 14.15 -18.98 3.91
N ALA A 145 15.12 -18.06 3.91
CA ALA A 145 14.89 -16.66 3.53
C ALA A 145 14.38 -16.52 2.09
N VAL A 146 14.98 -17.26 1.14
CA VAL A 146 14.55 -17.27 -0.27
C VAL A 146 13.16 -17.90 -0.42
N ALA A 147 12.89 -19.01 0.29
CA ALA A 147 11.58 -19.65 0.27
C ALA A 147 10.48 -18.70 0.80
N LEU A 148 10.76 -17.94 1.85
CA LEU A 148 9.85 -16.94 2.41
C LEU A 148 9.76 -15.66 1.55
N GLY A 149 10.82 -15.29 0.84
CA GLY A 149 10.87 -14.11 -0.02
C GLY A 149 10.25 -14.32 -1.41
N THR A 150 10.03 -15.58 -1.82
CA THR A 150 9.44 -15.92 -3.13
C THR A 150 7.95 -15.57 -3.22
N PRO A 151 7.08 -15.86 -2.23
CA PRO A 151 5.67 -15.48 -2.30
C PRO A 151 5.45 -13.98 -2.52
N PRO A 152 6.11 -13.04 -1.80
CA PRO A 152 5.98 -11.60 -2.06
C PRO A 152 6.33 -11.18 -3.51
N THR A 153 7.33 -11.80 -4.14
CA THR A 153 7.68 -11.48 -5.53
C THR A 153 6.61 -11.96 -6.49
N VAL A 154 6.04 -13.16 -6.28
CA VAL A 154 4.90 -13.67 -7.06
C VAL A 154 3.66 -12.81 -6.86
N PHE A 155 3.34 -12.48 -5.60
CA PHE A 155 2.21 -11.63 -5.26
C PHE A 155 2.35 -10.25 -5.90
N SER A 156 3.54 -9.66 -5.96
CA SER A 156 3.73 -8.35 -6.62
C SER A 156 3.23 -8.31 -8.07
N VAL A 157 3.36 -9.43 -8.81
CA VAL A 157 2.85 -9.57 -10.19
C VAL A 157 1.32 -9.67 -10.20
N LEU A 158 0.74 -10.44 -9.28
CA LEU A 158 -0.72 -10.59 -9.15
C LEU A 158 -1.37 -9.26 -8.72
N LEU A 159 -0.80 -8.60 -7.72
CA LEU A 159 -1.22 -7.29 -7.23
C LEU A 159 -1.11 -6.23 -8.34
N SER A 160 -0.05 -6.24 -9.14
CA SER A 160 0.13 -5.33 -10.29
C SER A 160 -1.01 -5.46 -11.30
N LYS A 161 -1.44 -6.69 -11.62
CA LYS A 161 -2.60 -6.93 -12.50
C LYS A 161 -3.91 -6.42 -11.90
N ASN A 162 -4.06 -6.51 -10.57
CA ASN A 162 -5.26 -6.11 -9.84
C ASN A 162 -5.25 -4.63 -9.40
N GLY A 163 -4.27 -3.83 -9.85
CA GLY A 163 -4.29 -2.37 -9.68
C GLY A 163 -3.28 -1.79 -8.71
N LEU A 164 -2.31 -2.58 -8.21
CA LEU A 164 -1.20 -2.05 -7.42
C LEU A 164 -0.43 -0.99 -8.21
N GLY A 165 -0.26 0.19 -7.61
CA GLY A 165 0.38 1.34 -8.24
C GLY A 165 -0.59 2.29 -8.95
N LYS A 166 -1.90 1.98 -9.00
CA LYS A 166 -2.95 2.95 -9.32
C LYS A 166 -3.49 3.58 -8.03
N ASP A 167 -4.07 4.77 -8.16
CA ASP A 167 -4.78 5.40 -7.05
C ASP A 167 -5.96 4.52 -6.58
N MET A 168 -6.04 4.19 -5.29
CA MET A 168 -7.05 3.25 -4.75
C MET A 168 -8.49 3.63 -5.08
N TRP A 169 -8.79 4.94 -5.16
CA TRP A 169 -10.12 5.46 -5.51
C TRP A 169 -10.50 5.30 -6.99
N THR A 170 -9.54 4.95 -7.86
CA THR A 170 -9.78 4.69 -9.29
C THR A 170 -10.13 3.24 -9.58
N LEU A 171 -9.91 2.35 -8.61
CA LEU A 171 -10.24 0.94 -8.73
C LEU A 171 -11.76 0.76 -8.64
N PRO A 172 -12.34 -0.20 -9.38
CA PRO A 172 -13.74 -0.53 -9.23
C PRO A 172 -13.97 -1.05 -7.82
N LEU A 173 -14.49 -0.19 -6.94
CA LEU A 173 -14.93 -0.60 -5.62
C LEU A 173 -16.03 -1.65 -5.83
N PRO A 174 -16.07 -2.72 -5.01
CA PRO A 174 -17.11 -3.73 -5.13
C PRO A 174 -18.45 -3.02 -4.93
N ASN A 175 -19.15 -2.75 -6.03
CA ASN A 175 -20.57 -2.46 -5.96
C ASN A 175 -21.21 -3.75 -5.46
N ILE A 176 -21.98 -3.67 -4.39
CA ILE A 176 -22.79 -4.78 -3.84
C ILE A 176 -24.03 -4.98 -4.72
N GLU A 177 -23.86 -4.77 -6.02
CA GLU A 177 -24.73 -5.34 -7.02
C GLU A 177 -23.88 -6.44 -7.63
N ASN A 178 -24.41 -7.65 -7.70
CA ASN A 178 -23.81 -8.73 -8.43
C ASN A 178 -23.46 -8.23 -9.83
N VAL A 179 -22.21 -7.79 -10.04
CA VAL A 179 -21.80 -7.28 -11.34
C VAL A 179 -21.49 -8.51 -12.19
N LEU A 180 -22.56 -9.01 -12.78
CA LEU A 180 -22.55 -10.00 -13.83
C LEU A 180 -21.85 -9.38 -15.04
N PHE A 181 -20.53 -9.51 -15.11
CA PHE A 181 -19.83 -9.30 -16.37
C PHE A 181 -19.74 -10.62 -17.12
N VAL A 182 -20.43 -10.68 -18.27
CA VAL A 182 -20.30 -11.76 -19.25
C VAL A 182 -18.94 -11.60 -19.92
N ARG A 183 -17.97 -12.41 -19.49
CA ARG A 183 -16.77 -12.69 -20.28
C ARG A 183 -16.94 -14.09 -20.86
N ASP A 184 -16.84 -14.21 -22.18
CA ASP A 184 -16.88 -15.48 -22.92
C ASP A 184 -18.17 -16.31 -22.75
N GLY A 185 -19.32 -15.65 -22.56
CA GLY A 185 -20.63 -16.33 -22.49
C GLY A 185 -20.86 -17.15 -21.21
N GLN A 186 -19.98 -17.05 -20.21
CA GLN A 186 -20.06 -17.80 -18.97
C GLN A 186 -20.30 -16.88 -17.77
N LEU A 187 -21.39 -17.14 -17.05
CA LEU A 187 -21.76 -16.47 -15.80
C LEU A 187 -20.68 -16.78 -14.76
N SER A 188 -19.81 -15.82 -14.45
CA SER A 188 -18.79 -15.96 -13.41
C SER A 188 -19.05 -14.95 -12.30
N HIS A 189 -19.19 -15.45 -11.07
CA HIS A 189 -19.22 -14.61 -9.86
C HIS A 189 -17.84 -13.99 -9.70
N LEU A 190 -17.74 -12.68 -9.91
CA LEU A 190 -16.49 -11.95 -9.86
C LEU A 190 -16.18 -11.57 -8.39
N GLU A 191 -15.69 -12.55 -7.62
CA GLU A 191 -15.18 -12.41 -6.24
C GLU A 191 -13.80 -11.69 -6.23
N THR A 192 -13.64 -10.60 -6.99
CA THR A 192 -12.32 -10.22 -7.54
C THR A 192 -11.54 -9.16 -6.77
N ASN A 193 -12.16 -8.51 -5.79
CA ASN A 193 -11.51 -7.43 -5.04
C ASN A 193 -11.01 -7.85 -3.64
N SER A 194 -11.53 -8.94 -3.07
CA SER A 194 -11.00 -9.54 -1.85
C SER A 194 -9.59 -10.12 -2.05
N ASP A 195 -9.31 -10.59 -3.27
CA ASP A 195 -8.05 -11.25 -3.59
C ASP A 195 -6.85 -10.29 -3.49
N MET A 196 -6.97 -9.05 -3.99
CA MET A 196 -5.86 -8.08 -3.93
C MET A 196 -5.44 -7.79 -2.49
N LEU A 197 -6.39 -7.50 -1.61
CA LEU A 197 -6.12 -7.19 -0.21
C LEU A 197 -5.62 -8.44 0.54
N GLN A 198 -6.12 -9.61 0.18
CA GLN A 198 -5.63 -10.87 0.76
C GLN A 198 -4.19 -11.17 0.36
N TYR A 199 -3.82 -11.01 -0.92
CA TYR A 199 -2.42 -11.16 -1.35
C TYR A 199 -1.51 -10.09 -0.74
N TYR A 200 -2.02 -8.86 -0.55
CA TYR A 200 -1.28 -7.80 0.14
C TYR A 200 -1.00 -8.19 1.59
N TYR A 201 -2.04 -8.60 2.33
CA TYR A 201 -1.94 -9.05 3.72
C TYR A 201 -0.96 -10.24 3.89
N LEU A 202 -1.08 -11.27 3.05
CA LEU A 202 -0.15 -12.40 3.07
C LEU A 202 1.27 -11.96 2.70
N GLY A 203 1.39 -11.07 1.70
CA GLY A 203 2.66 -10.50 1.27
C GLY A 203 3.41 -9.79 2.39
N GLU A 204 2.73 -9.01 3.22
CA GLU A 204 3.33 -8.34 4.38
C GLU A 204 3.88 -9.34 5.42
N ILE A 205 3.14 -10.41 5.71
CA ILE A 205 3.59 -11.45 6.64
C ILE A 205 4.85 -12.14 6.14
N PHE A 206 4.85 -12.59 4.87
CA PHE A 206 6.02 -13.21 4.25
C PHE A 206 7.20 -12.24 4.13
N TYR A 207 6.92 -10.95 3.91
CA TYR A 207 7.94 -9.91 3.87
C TYR A 207 8.68 -9.79 5.22
N PHE A 208 7.97 -9.62 6.35
CA PHE A 208 8.63 -9.54 7.66
C PHE A 208 9.39 -10.82 8.02
N ALA A 209 8.83 -11.98 7.68
CA ALA A 209 9.48 -13.28 7.90
C ALA A 209 10.77 -13.43 7.07
N SER A 210 10.73 -13.09 5.78
CA SER A 210 11.89 -13.16 4.87
C SER A 210 12.99 -12.17 5.25
N LEU A 211 12.64 -10.94 5.64
CA LEU A 211 13.60 -9.96 6.16
C LEU A 211 14.34 -10.49 7.39
N THR A 212 13.61 -11.07 8.33
CA THR A 212 14.18 -11.60 9.57
C THR A 212 15.11 -12.79 9.26
N ALA A 213 14.66 -13.72 8.42
CA ALA A 213 15.46 -14.87 8.00
C ALA A 213 16.75 -14.45 7.27
N THR A 214 16.69 -13.40 6.44
CA THR A 214 17.86 -12.85 5.73
C THR A 214 18.89 -12.29 6.72
N LYS A 215 18.46 -11.49 7.69
CA LYS A 215 19.34 -10.94 8.75
C LYS A 215 19.97 -12.05 9.59
N ILE A 216 19.21 -13.10 9.93
CA ILE A 216 19.73 -14.28 10.65
C ILE A 216 20.76 -15.03 9.80
N SER A 217 20.58 -15.16 8.49
CA SER A 217 21.56 -15.80 7.61
C SER A 217 22.91 -15.05 7.59
N ILE A 218 22.87 -13.71 7.55
CA ILE A 218 24.08 -12.87 7.63
C ILE A 218 24.79 -13.09 8.97
N LEU A 219 24.05 -13.10 10.08
CA LEU A 219 24.61 -13.33 11.41
C LEU A 219 25.17 -14.75 11.58
N ALA A 220 24.50 -15.76 11.02
CA ALA A 220 25.00 -17.13 10.97
C ALA A 220 26.32 -17.24 10.19
N PHE A 221 26.45 -16.48 9.09
CA PHE A 221 27.71 -16.35 8.36
C PHE A 221 28.81 -15.72 9.23
N PHE A 222 28.51 -14.69 10.03
CA PHE A 222 29.50 -14.12 10.96
C PHE A 222 29.96 -15.11 12.02
N LEU A 223 29.05 -15.92 12.61
CA LEU A 223 29.43 -16.97 13.56
C LEU A 223 30.40 -17.99 12.96
N ARG A 224 30.27 -18.24 11.65
CA ARG A 224 31.12 -19.18 10.91
C ARG A 224 32.50 -18.61 10.61
N VAL A 225 32.57 -17.33 10.23
CA VAL A 225 33.83 -16.67 9.84
C VAL A 225 34.67 -16.30 11.05
N PHE A 226 34.05 -15.80 12.12
CA PHE A 226 34.76 -15.27 13.27
C PHE A 226 34.74 -16.27 14.44
N PRO A 227 35.91 -16.80 14.86
CA PRO A 227 36.00 -17.77 15.95
C PRO A 227 36.00 -17.15 17.35
N GLN A 228 36.13 -15.82 17.47
CA GLN A 228 36.29 -15.13 18.74
C GLN A 228 35.03 -15.25 19.63
N GLN A 229 35.18 -15.78 20.84
CA GLN A 229 34.05 -16.13 21.73
C GLN A 229 33.22 -14.92 22.18
N GLN A 230 33.86 -13.77 22.44
CA GLN A 230 33.14 -12.55 22.85
C GLN A 230 32.30 -12.00 21.71
N PHE A 231 32.86 -11.91 20.51
CA PHE A 231 32.13 -11.53 19.30
C PHE A 231 30.93 -12.46 19.03
N ARG A 232 31.10 -13.77 19.20
CA ARG A 232 29.98 -14.74 19.05
C ARG A 232 28.84 -14.50 20.03
N LYS A 233 29.12 -14.15 21.30
CA LYS A 233 28.07 -13.80 22.27
C LYS A 233 27.28 -12.57 21.82
N ILE A 234 27.97 -11.55 21.30
CA ILE A 234 27.31 -10.35 20.74
C ILE A 234 26.41 -10.74 19.57
N ILE A 235 26.90 -11.57 18.64
CA ILE A 235 26.09 -12.04 17.49
C ILE A 235 24.84 -12.78 17.97
N TYR A 236 24.94 -13.70 18.93
CA TYR A 236 23.75 -14.38 19.46
C TYR A 236 22.74 -13.40 20.09
N GLY A 237 23.22 -12.34 20.76
CA GLY A 237 22.37 -11.26 21.24
C GLY A 237 21.62 -10.54 20.11
N VAL A 238 22.33 -10.21 19.02
CA VAL A 238 21.72 -9.56 17.84
C VAL A 238 20.76 -10.48 17.10
N ILE A 239 21.05 -11.80 17.02
CA ILE A 239 20.08 -12.79 16.52
C ILE A 239 18.80 -12.74 17.36
N GLY A 240 18.91 -12.68 18.69
CA GLY A 240 17.77 -12.53 19.59
C GLY A 240 16.94 -11.27 19.29
N ILE A 241 17.59 -10.14 19.05
CA ILE A 241 16.92 -8.88 18.66
C ILE A 241 16.20 -9.04 17.30
N CYS A 242 16.85 -9.66 16.31
CA CYS A 242 16.24 -9.92 15.00
C CYS A 242 14.99 -10.81 15.12
N VAL A 243 15.07 -11.89 15.92
CA VAL A 243 13.93 -12.78 16.16
C VAL A 243 12.80 -12.05 16.88
N ALA A 244 13.11 -11.25 17.90
CA ALA A 244 12.12 -10.45 18.62
C ALA A 244 11.43 -9.44 17.69
N TYR A 245 12.19 -8.76 16.83
CA TYR A 245 11.65 -7.88 15.79
C TYR A 245 10.72 -8.64 14.84
N GLY A 246 11.21 -9.73 14.24
CA GLY A 246 10.45 -10.51 13.27
C GLY A 246 9.15 -11.06 13.85
N LEU A 247 9.23 -11.65 15.04
CA LEU A 247 8.06 -12.20 15.73
C LEU A 247 7.05 -11.10 16.08
N SER A 248 7.52 -9.96 16.58
CA SER A 248 6.64 -8.84 16.95
C SER A 248 5.86 -8.31 15.74
N PHE A 249 6.53 -8.07 14.61
CA PHE A 249 5.88 -7.52 13.42
C PHE A 249 5.04 -8.57 12.68
N VAL A 250 5.46 -9.83 12.63
CA VAL A 250 4.63 -10.91 12.06
C VAL A 250 3.33 -11.06 12.87
N LEU A 251 3.40 -11.07 14.20
CA LEU A 251 2.20 -11.15 15.04
C LEU A 251 1.35 -9.87 14.94
N ALA A 252 1.98 -8.69 14.94
CA ALA A 252 1.26 -7.43 14.79
C ALA A 252 0.50 -7.35 13.47
N THR A 253 1.11 -7.76 12.34
CA THR A 253 0.44 -7.84 11.03
C THR A 253 -0.63 -8.93 11.02
N THR A 254 -0.34 -10.12 11.58
CA THR A 254 -1.32 -11.22 11.61
C THR A 254 -2.60 -10.82 12.34
N PHE A 255 -2.47 -10.13 13.47
CA PHE A 255 -3.58 -9.68 14.30
C PHE A 255 -3.87 -8.18 14.15
N GLN A 256 -3.54 -7.58 13.00
CA GLN A 256 -3.68 -6.13 12.81
C GLN A 256 -5.13 -5.65 12.80
N CYS A 257 -6.10 -6.54 12.52
CA CYS A 257 -7.52 -6.23 12.53
C CYS A 257 -8.31 -7.20 13.40
N ASN A 258 -9.41 -6.70 13.97
CA ASN A 258 -10.38 -7.49 14.72
C ASN A 258 -11.79 -7.32 14.09
N PRO A 259 -12.38 -8.39 13.53
CA PRO A 259 -11.82 -9.74 13.39
C PRO A 259 -10.75 -9.80 12.30
N VAL A 260 -9.85 -10.80 12.35
CA VAL A 260 -8.73 -10.94 11.39
C VAL A 260 -9.18 -10.87 9.91
N PRO A 261 -10.30 -11.49 9.48
CA PRO A 261 -10.77 -11.38 8.09
C PRO A 261 -11.09 -9.97 7.61
N TYR A 262 -11.26 -9.01 8.53
CA TYR A 262 -11.49 -7.62 8.17
C TYR A 262 -10.31 -7.02 7.39
N SER A 263 -9.07 -7.50 7.56
CA SER A 263 -7.91 -6.96 6.84
C SER A 263 -8.01 -7.12 5.31
N TRP A 264 -8.67 -8.18 4.82
CA TRP A 264 -8.92 -8.39 3.39
C TRP A 264 -10.37 -8.20 2.96
N LYS A 265 -11.31 -8.11 3.91
CA LYS A 265 -12.74 -7.88 3.64
C LYS A 265 -13.23 -6.46 3.98
N GLN A 266 -12.35 -5.53 4.35
CA GLN A 266 -12.71 -4.15 4.71
C GLN A 266 -13.48 -3.36 3.63
N LEU A 267 -13.47 -3.81 2.37
CA LEU A 267 -14.25 -3.20 1.28
C LEU A 267 -15.68 -3.72 1.18
N ASP A 268 -16.01 -4.80 1.89
CA ASP A 268 -17.35 -5.32 1.99
C ASP A 268 -18.09 -4.58 3.12
N SER A 269 -19.13 -3.83 2.76
CA SER A 269 -19.93 -3.06 3.74
C SER A 269 -20.61 -3.92 4.81
N THR A 270 -20.78 -5.22 4.54
CA THR A 270 -21.40 -6.17 5.49
C THR A 270 -20.44 -6.60 6.60
N TYR A 271 -19.13 -6.50 6.36
CA TYR A 271 -18.11 -6.82 7.35
C TYR A 271 -17.76 -5.57 8.16
N GLN A 272 -17.99 -5.65 9.46
CA GLN A 272 -17.63 -4.61 10.42
C GLN A 272 -16.42 -5.05 11.23
N GLY A 273 -15.49 -4.13 11.46
CA GLY A 273 -14.27 -4.40 12.21
C GLY A 273 -13.43 -3.14 12.33
N SER A 274 -12.37 -3.23 13.11
CA SER A 274 -11.37 -2.18 13.21
C SER A 274 -9.98 -2.76 13.06
N CYS A 275 -9.09 -1.98 12.47
CA CYS A 275 -7.67 -2.29 12.39
C CYS A 275 -6.88 -1.34 13.29
N ASN A 276 -5.69 -1.76 13.67
CA ASN A 276 -4.72 -0.88 14.30
C ASN A 276 -4.28 0.23 13.32
N ASN A 277 -3.44 1.15 13.80
CA ASN A 277 -2.87 2.17 12.94
C ASN A 277 -1.75 1.56 12.05
N ILE A 278 -2.15 1.03 10.89
CA ILE A 278 -1.26 0.40 9.90
C ILE A 278 -0.14 1.36 9.48
N HIS A 279 -0.43 2.66 9.37
CA HIS A 279 0.57 3.67 9.02
C HIS A 279 1.65 3.77 10.10
N LEU A 280 1.24 3.88 11.37
CA LEU A 280 2.17 3.93 12.50
C LEU A 280 2.97 2.63 12.62
N GLN A 281 2.33 1.47 12.43
CA GLN A 281 3.01 0.18 12.40
C GLN A 281 4.08 0.14 11.32
N GLY A 282 3.78 0.64 10.11
CA GLY A 282 4.73 0.76 9.01
C GLY A 282 5.94 1.62 9.37
N TRP A 283 5.73 2.82 9.92
CA TRP A 283 6.81 3.70 10.35
C TRP A 283 7.70 3.08 11.43
N MET A 284 7.09 2.47 12.45
CA MET A 284 7.83 1.79 13.51
C MET A 284 8.66 0.64 12.92
N SER A 285 8.06 -0.16 12.04
CA SER A 285 8.76 -1.27 11.39
C SER A 285 9.99 -0.81 10.62
N ALA A 286 9.90 0.31 9.90
CA ALA A 286 11.00 0.90 9.13
C ALA A 286 12.13 1.39 10.04
N ILE A 287 11.79 2.14 11.10
CA ILE A 287 12.78 2.67 12.06
C ILE A 287 13.58 1.53 12.70
N PHE A 288 12.89 0.52 13.25
CA PHE A 288 13.58 -0.61 13.87
C PHE A 288 14.38 -1.44 12.87
N ASN A 289 13.88 -1.61 11.63
CA ASN A 289 14.60 -2.33 10.60
C ASN A 289 15.95 -1.67 10.29
N ILE A 290 15.94 -0.35 10.08
CA ILE A 290 17.14 0.46 9.81
C ILE A 290 18.13 0.37 10.97
N ILE A 291 17.66 0.51 12.21
CA ILE A 291 18.53 0.39 13.40
C ILE A 291 19.22 -0.98 13.44
N ILE A 292 18.48 -2.07 13.20
CA ILE A 292 19.04 -3.42 13.18
C ILE A 292 20.06 -3.57 12.05
N ASP A 293 19.81 -3.01 10.87
CA ASP A 293 20.77 -3.06 9.76
C ASP A 293 22.06 -2.32 10.08
N LEU A 294 21.97 -1.14 10.70
CA LEU A 294 23.15 -0.41 11.14
C LEU A 294 23.96 -1.22 12.17
N ILE A 295 23.30 -1.90 13.10
CA ILE A 295 23.98 -2.78 14.06
C ILE A 295 24.71 -3.91 13.33
N ILE A 296 24.04 -4.61 12.42
CA ILE A 296 24.62 -5.74 11.66
C ILE A 296 25.80 -5.27 10.80
N LEU A 297 25.71 -4.09 10.19
CA LEU A 297 26.75 -3.49 9.36
C LEU A 297 28.01 -3.12 10.17
N ILE A 298 27.83 -2.59 11.39
CA ILE A 298 28.94 -2.11 12.23
C ILE A 298 29.70 -3.27 12.91
N LEU A 299 29.01 -4.35 13.27
CA LEU A 299 29.58 -5.51 13.97
C LEU A 299 30.96 -5.97 13.40
N PRO A 300 31.08 -6.32 12.12
CA PRO A 300 32.31 -6.84 11.54
C PRO A 300 33.39 -5.77 11.32
N LEU A 301 33.01 -4.49 11.18
CA LEU A 301 33.96 -3.38 11.04
C LEU A 301 34.79 -3.20 12.31
N LYS A 302 34.15 -3.36 13.48
CA LYS A 302 34.83 -3.31 14.78
C LYS A 302 35.87 -4.42 14.89
N GLU A 303 35.49 -5.66 14.59
CA GLU A 303 36.39 -6.81 14.70
C GLU A 303 37.56 -6.73 13.68
N LEU A 304 37.30 -6.22 12.48
CA LEU A 304 38.32 -6.01 11.44
C LEU A 304 39.34 -4.91 11.76
N TYR A 305 38.99 -3.96 12.64
CA TYR A 305 39.93 -2.93 13.07
C TYR A 305 40.96 -3.51 14.06
N ASP A 306 40.50 -4.39 14.95
CA ASP A 306 41.33 -5.00 15.99
C ASP A 306 42.17 -6.18 15.49
N LEU A 307 41.78 -6.82 14.38
CA LEU A 307 42.44 -8.02 13.86
C LEU A 307 43.47 -7.69 12.77
N GLN A 308 44.76 -7.99 13.02
CA GLN A 308 45.90 -7.89 12.08
C GLN A 308 45.77 -8.88 10.89
N THR A 309 44.72 -8.74 10.09
CA THR A 309 44.44 -9.60 8.95
C THR A 309 45.06 -9.06 7.67
N SER A 310 45.44 -9.96 6.76
CA SER A 310 46.02 -9.59 5.47
C SER A 310 45.04 -8.74 4.66
N LEU A 311 45.58 -7.70 3.99
CA LEU A 311 44.83 -6.71 3.20
C LEU A 311 43.78 -7.33 2.25
N LYS A 312 44.05 -8.52 1.69
CA LYS A 312 43.11 -9.27 0.83
C LYS A 312 41.82 -9.67 1.55
N LYS A 313 41.89 -10.15 2.81
CA LYS A 313 40.69 -10.51 3.59
C LYS A 313 39.90 -9.28 3.98
N LYS A 314 40.60 -8.20 4.36
CA LYS A 314 39.99 -6.91 4.66
C LYS A 314 39.25 -6.32 3.44
N LEU A 315 39.84 -6.42 2.25
CA LEU A 315 39.21 -5.97 1.00
C LEU A 315 37.97 -6.80 0.64
N MET A 316 38.05 -8.13 0.74
CA MET A 316 36.91 -9.00 0.43
C MET A 316 35.71 -8.72 1.34
N VAL A 317 35.97 -8.50 2.63
CA VAL A 317 34.92 -8.17 3.58
C VAL A 317 34.35 -6.77 3.34
N MET A 318 35.20 -5.77 3.04
CA MET A 318 34.70 -4.44 2.66
C MET A 318 33.83 -4.47 1.39
N VAL A 319 34.21 -5.22 0.36
CA VAL A 319 33.41 -5.37 -0.86
C VAL A 319 32.06 -6.04 -0.58
N MET A 320 32.03 -7.07 0.29
CA MET A 320 30.77 -7.69 0.71
C MET A 320 29.85 -6.70 1.45
N PHE A 321 30.41 -5.78 2.24
CA PHE A 321 29.62 -4.74 2.92
C PHE A 321 29.16 -3.62 2.00
N SER A 322 29.99 -3.21 1.02
CA SER A 322 29.61 -2.21 0.02
C SER A 322 28.43 -2.68 -0.85
N LEU A 323 28.36 -3.98 -1.15
CA LEU A 323 27.24 -4.57 -1.89
C LEU A 323 25.94 -4.67 -1.08
N GLY A 324 26.00 -4.66 0.25
CA GLY A 324 24.82 -4.67 1.12
C GLY A 324 24.20 -3.28 1.36
N ILE A 325 24.87 -2.21 0.94
CA ILE A 325 24.41 -0.81 1.08
C ILE A 325 23.65 -0.34 -0.19
N LEU A 326 23.84 -1.02 -1.32
CA LEU A 326 23.22 -0.71 -2.62
C LEU A 326 21.88 -1.44 -2.80
#